data_AF-A0A349G8A0-F1
#
_entry.id   AF-A0A349G8A0-F1
#
_cell.length_a   1.000
_cell.length_b   1.000
_cell.length_c   1.000
_cell.angle_alpha   90.00
_cell.angle_beta   90.00
_cell.angle_gamma   90.00
#
_symmetry.space_group_name_H-M   'P 1'
#
loop_
_entity.id
_entity.type
_entity.pdbx_description
1 polymer ?
#
loop_
_entity_poly.entity_id
_entity_poly.type
_entity_poly.pdbx_seq_one_letter_code
_entity_poly.pdbx_strand_id
1 'polypeptide(L)'
;MQVYRLIIMPIAKPMLAIIALWSFIGPFMDYLLPRVLLTSPSSYTLAAGLFTLINDFRTLNQPAFAAGGLLTAVPIVALFIILQKQLVSGLSQGSVKG
;
A
#
# COMPACT_ATOMS: atom_id res chain seq x y z
N MET A 1 -14.08 -13.56 26.23
CA MET A 1 -13.28 -12.48 25.61
C MET A 1 -11.76 -12.60 25.84
N GLN A 2 -11.29 -13.05 27.01
CA GLN A 2 -9.84 -13.16 27.29
C GLN A 2 -9.10 -14.14 26.35
N VAL A 3 -9.68 -15.31 26.07
CA VAL A 3 -9.13 -16.31 25.14
C VAL A 3 -8.92 -15.75 23.73
N TYR A 4 -9.86 -14.95 23.22
CA TYR A 4 -9.77 -14.35 21.89
C TYR A 4 -8.60 -13.35 21.77
N ARG A 5 -8.41 -12.48 22.77
CA ARG A 5 -7.32 -11.48 22.75
C ARG A 5 -5.95 -12.05 23.06
N LEU A 6 -5.86 -13.07 23.92
CA LEU A 6 -4.59 -13.60 24.42
C LEU A 6 -4.08 -14.80 23.63
N ILE A 7 -4.96 -15.57 22.99
CA ILE A 7 -4.59 -16.80 22.27
C ILE A 7 -4.82 -16.64 20.76
N ILE A 8 -6.02 -16.23 20.34
CA ILE A 8 -6.38 -16.18 18.91
C ILE A 8 -5.68 -15.00 18.19
N MET A 9 -5.74 -13.79 18.76
CA MET A 9 -5.09 -12.59 18.19
C MET A 9 -3.59 -12.74 17.90
N PRO A 10 -2.72 -13.22 18.82
CA PRO A 10 -1.29 -13.35 18.53
C PRO A 10 -0.96 -14.38 17.46
N ILE A 11 -1.75 -15.45 17.33
CA ILE A 11 -1.60 -16.46 16.26
C ILE A 11 -2.05 -15.88 14.91
N ALA A 12 -3.09 -15.03 14.91
CA ALA A 12 -3.58 -14.38 13.72
C ALA A 12 -2.73 -13.16 13.27
N LYS A 13 -1.87 -12.59 14.13
CA LYS A 13 -1.00 -11.44 13.81
C LYS A 13 -0.30 -11.52 12.43
N PRO A 14 0.42 -12.60 12.07
CA PRO A 14 1.07 -12.69 10.77
C PRO A 14 0.07 -12.64 9.60
N MET A 15 -1.09 -13.29 9.75
CA MET A 15 -2.12 -13.32 8.72
C MET A 15 -2.82 -11.96 8.60
N LEU A 16 -3.08 -11.28 9.72
CA LEU A 16 -3.59 -9.92 9.76
C LEU A 16 -2.63 -8.91 9.13
N ALA A 17 -1.31 -9.09 9.30
CA ALA A 17 -0.31 -8.25 8.64
C ALA A 17 -0.36 -8.37 7.11
N ILE A 18 -0.55 -9.58 6.58
CA ILE A 18 -0.70 -9.83 5.13
C ILE A 18 -1.98 -9.16 4.63
N ILE A 19 -3.10 -9.37 5.32
CA ILE A 19 -4.40 -8.78 4.93
C ILE A 19 -4.33 -7.26 4.99
N ALA A 20 -3.71 -6.67 6.01
CA ALA A 20 -3.53 -5.23 6.13
C ALA A 20 -2.69 -4.66 4.98
N LEU A 21 -1.62 -5.37 4.59
CA LEU A 21 -0.78 -4.97 3.47
C LEU A 21 -1.54 -5.02 2.15
N TRP A 22 -2.26 -6.11 1.87
CA TRP A 22 -3.10 -6.23 0.68
C TRP A 22 -4.23 -5.20 0.64
N SER A 23 -4.89 -4.98 1.77
CA SER A 23 -5.96 -3.99 1.91
C SER A 23 -5.46 -2.55 1.77
N PHE A 24 -4.18 -2.29 2.03
CA PHE A 24 -3.56 -0.98 1.81
C PHE A 24 -3.14 -0.80 0.35
N ILE A 25 -2.44 -1.79 -0.23
CA ILE A 25 -1.92 -1.71 -1.60
C ILE A 25 -3.04 -1.53 -2.62
N GLY A 26 -4.16 -2.26 -2.49
CA GLY A 26 -5.24 -2.25 -3.48
C GLY A 26 -5.78 -0.85 -3.77
N PRO A 27 -6.39 -0.17 -2.79
CA PRO A 27 -6.91 1.20 -2.98
C PRO A 27 -5.81 2.23 -3.24
N PHE A 28 -4.61 2.02 -2.71
CA PHE A 28 -3.51 2.97 -2.84
C PHE A 28 -2.88 2.97 -4.24
N MET A 29 -2.90 1.83 -4.94
CA MET A 29 -2.47 1.71 -6.34
C MET A 29 -3.59 1.95 -7.35
N ASP A 30 -4.84 2.03 -6.90
CA ASP A 30 -5.97 2.31 -7.77
C ASP A 30 -5.96 3.78 -8.22
N TYR A 31 -5.78 3.97 -9.52
CA TYR A 31 -5.82 5.29 -10.16
C TYR A 31 -7.11 5.50 -10.98
N LEU A 32 -7.85 4.43 -11.28
CA LEU A 32 -8.98 4.50 -12.20
C LEU A 32 -10.22 5.03 -11.51
N LEU A 33 -10.60 4.47 -10.36
CA LEU A 33 -11.75 4.96 -9.58
C LEU A 33 -11.60 6.42 -9.15
N PRO A 34 -10.45 6.86 -8.59
CA PRO A 34 -10.26 8.26 -8.22
C PRO A 34 -10.35 9.19 -9.42
N ARG A 35 -9.80 8.79 -10.58
CA ARG A 35 -9.83 9.62 -11.77
C ARG A 35 -11.23 9.78 -12.38
N VAL A 36 -12.09 8.77 -12.24
CA VAL A 36 -13.48 8.83 -12.71
C VAL A 36 -14.38 9.61 -11.73
N LEU A 37 -14.16 9.44 -10.43
CA LEU A 37 -15.02 10.03 -9.38
C LEU A 37 -14.60 11.45 -8.99
N LEU A 38 -13.31 11.76 -9.04
CA LEU A 38 -12.78 13.06 -8.63
C LEU A 38 -12.65 13.92 -9.87
N THR A 39 -13.43 15.00 -9.91
CA THR A 39 -13.43 15.98 -11.00
C THR A 39 -12.66 17.25 -10.64
N SER A 40 -12.35 17.47 -9.36
CA SER A 40 -11.59 18.64 -8.88
C SER A 40 -10.10 18.33 -8.68
N PRO A 41 -9.17 19.14 -9.21
CA PRO A 41 -7.73 18.99 -9.02
C PRO A 41 -7.27 18.96 -7.56
N SER A 42 -8.01 19.62 -6.66
CA SER A 42 -7.70 19.68 -5.22
C SER A 42 -7.97 18.38 -4.47
N SER A 43 -8.69 17.45 -5.10
CA SER A 43 -9.11 16.19 -4.48
C SER A 43 -8.38 14.97 -5.02
N TYR A 44 -7.49 15.16 -6.01
CA TYR A 44 -6.76 14.07 -6.64
C TYR A 44 -5.91 13.29 -5.66
N THR A 45 -6.00 11.96 -5.78
CA THR A 45 -5.04 11.05 -5.16
C THR A 45 -3.67 11.21 -5.82
N LEU A 46 -2.60 10.81 -5.12
CA LEU A 46 -1.23 10.88 -5.66
C LEU A 46 -1.16 10.25 -7.07
N ALA A 47 -1.79 9.09 -7.25
CA ALA A 47 -1.83 8.37 -8.53
C ALA A 47 -2.57 9.13 -9.65
N ALA A 48 -3.73 9.73 -9.34
CA ALA A 48 -4.49 10.51 -10.31
C ALA A 48 -3.76 11.81 -10.71
N GLY A 49 -3.16 12.50 -9.73
CA GLY A 49 -2.35 13.70 -9.98
C GLY A 49 -1.11 13.40 -10.82
N LEU A 50 -0.38 12.33 -10.52
CA LEU A 50 0.75 11.87 -11.34
C LEU A 50 0.36 11.58 -12.79
N PHE A 51 -0.82 11.02 -13.03
CA PHE A 51 -1.31 10.75 -14.37
C PHE A 51 -1.52 12.02 -15.21
N THR A 52 -1.90 13.14 -14.58
CA THR A 52 -2.06 14.44 -15.29
C THR A 52 -0.73 14.95 -15.85
N LEU A 53 0.39 14.63 -15.21
CA LEU A 53 1.72 15.06 -15.60
C LEU A 53 2.26 14.36 -16.86
N ILE A 54 1.68 13.22 -17.23
CA ILE A 54 1.98 12.49 -18.47
C ILE A 54 0.95 12.76 -19.56
N ASN A 55 -0.29 13.13 -19.22
CA ASN A 55 -1.34 13.34 -20.24
C ASN A 55 -1.21 14.64 -21.01
N ASP A 56 -0.55 15.63 -20.43
CA ASP A 56 -0.30 16.88 -21.15
C ASP A 56 0.94 16.73 -22.04
N PHE A 57 0.71 16.44 -23.32
CA PHE A 57 1.76 16.28 -24.34
C PHE A 57 2.67 17.52 -24.47
N ARG A 58 2.25 18.69 -23.99
CA ARG A 58 3.07 19.92 -24.03
C ARG A 58 4.04 20.04 -22.85
N THR A 59 3.84 19.28 -21.78
CA THR A 59 4.64 19.31 -20.56
C THR A 59 4.93 17.89 -20.07
N LEU A 60 5.52 17.07 -20.94
CA LEU A 60 6.06 15.75 -20.62
C LEU A 60 7.19 15.87 -19.59
N ASN A 61 6.81 16.07 -18.34
CA ASN A 61 7.73 16.24 -17.21
C ASN A 61 8.09 14.86 -16.64
N GLN A 62 8.73 14.04 -17.47
CA GLN A 62 9.24 12.71 -17.11
C GLN A 62 10.01 12.66 -15.77
N PRO A 63 10.90 13.62 -15.43
CA PRO A 63 11.60 13.59 -14.14
C PRO A 63 10.65 13.83 -12.95
N ALA A 64 9.64 14.68 -13.10
CA ALA A 64 8.68 14.94 -12.04
C ALA A 64 7.67 13.78 -11.88
N PHE A 65 7.34 13.07 -12.95
CA PHE A 65 6.59 11.82 -12.86
C PHE A 65 7.39 10.73 -12.12
N ALA A 66 8.67 10.54 -12.46
CA ALA A 66 9.53 9.60 -11.77
C ALA A 66 9.67 9.95 -10.27
N ALA A 67 9.83 11.24 -9.94
CA ALA A 67 9.89 11.70 -8.55
C ALA A 67 8.59 11.44 -7.77
N GLY A 68 7.42 11.67 -8.37
CA GLY A 68 6.14 11.35 -7.72
C GLY A 68 5.87 9.84 -7.65
N GLY A 69 6.33 9.05 -8.62
CA GLY A 69 6.32 7.59 -8.54
C GLY A 69 7.15 7.07 -7.36
N LEU A 70 8.34 7.64 -7.14
CA LEU A 70 9.17 7.34 -5.97
C LEU A 70 8.48 7.75 -4.66
N LEU A 71 7.88 8.95 -4.61
CA LEU A 71 7.09 9.40 -3.45
C LEU A 71 5.90 8.48 -3.15
N THR A 72 5.28 7.90 -4.18
CA THR A 72 4.19 6.93 -4.04
C THR A 72 4.68 5.61 -3.44
N ALA A 73 5.92 5.20 -3.72
CA ALA A 73 6.50 3.98 -3.13
C ALA A 73 6.81 4.12 -1.63
N VAL A 74 7.13 5.34 -1.15
CA VAL A 74 7.50 5.62 0.25
C VAL A 74 6.49 5.06 1.28
N PRO A 75 5.18 5.36 1.23
CA PRO A 75 4.23 4.86 2.22
C PRO A 75 4.05 3.34 2.18
N ILE A 76 4.16 2.71 1.00
CA ILE A 76 4.10 1.25 0.87
C ILE A 76 5.30 0.61 1.55
N VAL A 77 6.50 1.15 1.30
CA VAL A 77 7.75 0.67 1.90
C VAL A 77 7.74 0.89 3.42
N ALA A 78 7.29 2.05 3.89
CA ALA A 78 7.16 2.33 5.31
C ALA A 78 6.21 1.33 6.01
N LEU A 79 5.05 1.07 5.41
CA LEU A 79 4.08 0.09 5.91
C LEU A 79 4.68 -1.33 5.91
N PHE A 80 5.41 -1.70 4.86
CA PHE A 80 6.13 -2.97 4.80
C PHE A 80 7.16 -3.11 5.91
N ILE A 81 8.00 -2.09 6.17
CA ILE A 81 9.01 -2.12 7.24
C ILE A 81 8.35 -2.28 8.62
N ILE A 82 7.25 -1.58 8.88
CA ILE A 82 6.50 -1.72 10.14
C ILE A 82 5.96 -3.14 10.33
N LEU A 83 5.47 -3.76 9.25
CA LEU A 83 4.86 -5.10 9.27
C LEU A 83 5.89 -6.23 9.08
N GLN A 84 7.11 -5.92 8.66
CA GLN A 84 8.15 -6.89 8.27
C GLN A 84 8.40 -7.95 9.35
N LYS A 85 8.45 -7.54 10.62
CA LYS A 85 8.66 -8.46 11.74
C LYS A 85 7.55 -9.51 11.86
N GLN A 86 6.30 -9.13 11.59
CA GLN A 86 5.16 -10.05 11.65
C GLN A 86 5.13 -10.96 10.41
N LEU A 87 5.43 -10.42 9.23
CA LEU A 87 5.50 -11.17 7.98
C LEU A 87 6.59 -12.25 8.01
N VAL A 88 7.81 -11.90 8.45
CA VAL A 88 8.95 -12.83 8.54
C VAL A 88 8.72 -13.89 9.63
N SER A 89 8.14 -13.51 10.78
CA SER A 89 7.84 -14.48 11.85
C SER A 89 6.76 -15.49 11.46
N GLY A 90 5.77 -15.08 10.66
CA GLY A 90 4.70 -15.96 10.17
C GLY A 90 5.18 -16.97 9.14
N LEU A 91 6.05 -16.54 8.22
CA LEU A 91 6.67 -17.42 7.22
C LEU A 91 7.62 -18.43 7.88
N SER A 92 8.38 -18.00 8.89
CA SER A 92 9.28 -18.88 9.62
C SER A 92 8.53 -19.94 10.45
N GLN A 93 7.50 -19.56 11.23
CA GLN A 93 6.74 -20.52 12.04
C GLN A 93 5.94 -21.54 11.21
N GLY A 94 5.52 -21.19 10.00
CA GLY A 94 4.89 -22.13 9.07
C GLY A 94 5.87 -23.11 8.42
N SER A 95 7.17 -22.77 8.35
CA SER A 95 8.21 -23.56 7.69
C SER A 95 8.93 -24.58 8.61
N VAL A 96 8.84 -24.45 9.94
CA VAL A 96 9.51 -25.36 10.90
C VAL A 96 8.65 -26.55 11.35
N LYS A 97 7.57 -26.88 10.64
CA LYS A 97 6.93 -28.21 10.74
C LYS A 97 7.45 -29.11 9.60
N GLY A 98 8.74 -29.38 9.69
CA GLY A 98 9.52 -30.35 8.92
C GLY A 98 10.73 -30.73 9.76
#